data_AF-A0A5E4Q9E0-F1
#
_entry.id   AF-A0A5E4Q9E0-F1
#
_cell.length_a   1.000
_cell.length_b   1.000
_cell.length_c   1.000
_cell.angle_alpha   90.00
_cell.angle_beta   90.00
_cell.angle_gamma   90.00
#
_symmetry.space_group_name_H-M   'P 1'
#
loop_
_entity.id
_entity.type
_entity.pdbx_description
1 polymer ?
#
loop_
_entity_poly.entity_id
_entity_poly.type
_entity_poly.pdbx_seq_one_letter_code
_entity_poly.pdbx_strand_id
1 'polypeptide(L)'
;MSKPNIWDDVIGEPEGARSPECAWSLSHACFRHSRNWCYTFLSVLIAPPCALMLGCCFACQAFEQIWCTTPCLRCFKIYFASLRTMVQSCLAATVVPTCEAVGHVCRNVRVNMRSDAPDEKDLLII
;
A
#
# COMPACT_ATOMS: atom_id res chain seq x y z
N MET A 1 -28.23 46.95 24.15
CA MET A 1 -27.15 47.87 23.74
C MET A 1 -26.80 48.75 24.93
N SER A 2 -25.94 48.25 25.82
CA SER A 2 -25.48 48.97 27.02
C SER A 2 -24.45 50.01 26.58
N LYS A 3 -24.63 51.28 26.96
CA LYS A 3 -23.65 52.34 26.67
C LYS A 3 -22.39 52.08 27.48
N PRO A 4 -21.19 52.10 26.85
CA PRO A 4 -19.94 52.03 27.61
C PRO A 4 -19.79 53.29 28.46
N ASN A 5 -19.27 53.11 29.66
CA ASN A 5 -19.08 54.16 30.65
C ASN A 5 -17.90 55.01 30.18
N ILE A 6 -18.00 56.34 30.23
CA ILE A 6 -16.93 57.26 29.77
C ILE A 6 -15.57 56.98 30.47
N TRP A 7 -15.64 56.37 31.64
CA TRP A 7 -14.51 56.00 32.47
C TRP A 7 -13.66 54.85 31.90
N ASP A 8 -14.23 53.97 31.07
CA ASP A 8 -13.49 52.89 30.39
C ASP A 8 -12.59 53.42 29.27
N ASP A 9 -12.96 54.54 28.61
CA ASP A 9 -12.13 55.21 27.60
C ASP A 9 -11.10 56.19 28.21
N VAL A 10 -11.38 56.73 29.41
CA VAL A 10 -10.47 57.66 30.13
C VAL A 10 -9.33 56.91 30.84
N ILE A 11 -9.58 55.67 31.31
CA ILE A 11 -8.52 54.71 31.70
C ILE A 11 -8.18 53.87 30.47
N GLY A 12 -7.78 54.55 29.40
CA GLY A 12 -7.34 53.95 28.15
C GLY A 12 -6.00 53.24 28.33
N GLU A 13 -5.98 52.11 29.01
CA GLU A 13 -4.93 51.14 28.78
C GLU A 13 -5.20 50.51 27.41
N PRO A 14 -4.28 50.65 26.43
CA PRO A 14 -4.48 49.97 25.15
C PRO A 14 -4.72 48.49 25.44
N GLU A 15 -5.57 47.82 24.66
CA GLU A 15 -5.92 46.39 24.77
C GLU A 15 -4.69 45.41 24.74
N GLY A 16 -3.46 45.94 24.76
CA GLY A 16 -2.20 45.22 24.96
C GLY A 16 -1.42 45.54 26.25
N ALA A 17 -1.88 46.47 27.11
CA ALA A 17 -1.25 46.84 28.38
C ALA A 17 -1.76 46.03 29.59
N ARG A 18 -2.73 45.12 29.38
CA ARG A 18 -3.10 44.11 30.36
C ARG A 18 -1.97 43.09 30.47
N SER A 19 -0.99 43.41 31.32
CA SER A 19 0.18 42.59 31.72
C SER A 19 -0.01 41.07 31.59
N PRO A 20 -1.09 40.44 32.11
CA PRO A 20 -1.28 38.99 32.04
C PRO A 20 -1.49 38.43 30.62
N GLU A 21 -2.24 39.09 29.74
CA GLU A 21 -2.53 38.57 28.39
C GLU A 21 -1.31 38.70 27.45
N CYS A 22 -0.57 39.80 27.61
CA CYS A 22 0.69 40.02 26.90
C CYS A 22 1.76 39.02 27.38
N ALA A 23 1.90 38.83 28.70
CA ALA A 23 2.82 37.84 29.27
C ALA A 23 2.46 36.42 28.83
N TRP A 24 1.17 36.08 28.79
CA TRP A 24 0.68 34.79 28.30
C TRP A 24 1.03 34.58 26.82
N SER A 25 0.74 35.55 25.96
CA SER A 25 1.01 35.48 24.52
C SER A 25 2.50 35.39 24.20
N LEU A 26 3.34 36.17 24.90
CA LEU A 26 4.79 36.13 24.75
C LEU A 26 5.37 34.78 25.21
N SER A 27 4.89 34.25 26.33
CA SER A 27 5.31 32.93 26.84
C SER A 27 4.93 31.82 25.86
N HIS A 28 3.73 31.88 25.29
CA HIS A 28 3.28 30.95 24.25
C HIS A 28 4.14 31.03 22.99
N ALA A 29 4.49 32.23 22.54
CA ALA A 29 5.36 32.44 21.38
C ALA A 29 6.78 31.90 21.65
N CYS A 30 7.38 32.23 22.79
CA CYS A 30 8.68 31.72 23.22
C CYS A 30 8.69 30.20 23.32
N PHE A 31 7.68 29.58 23.94
CA PHE A 31 7.59 28.13 24.05
C PHE A 31 7.50 27.45 22.67
N ARG A 32 6.65 27.99 21.78
CA ARG A 32 6.51 27.44 20.42
C ARG A 32 7.80 27.55 19.63
N HIS A 33 8.50 28.67 19.75
CA HIS A 33 9.78 28.90 19.09
C HIS A 33 10.84 27.94 19.65
N SER A 34 11.03 27.93 20.97
CA SER A 34 11.99 27.04 21.66
C SER A 34 11.81 25.58 21.26
N ARG A 35 10.57 25.09 21.25
CA ARG A 35 10.26 23.73 20.80
C ARG A 35 10.68 23.49 19.35
N ASN A 36 10.36 24.41 18.44
CA ASN A 36 10.69 24.26 17.02
C ASN A 36 12.21 24.26 16.77
N TRP A 37 12.95 25.14 17.45
CA TRP A 37 14.41 25.18 17.38
C TRP A 37 15.05 23.94 17.99
N CYS A 38 14.54 23.45 19.12
CA CYS A 38 15.05 22.24 19.76
C CYS A 38 14.88 21.01 18.85
N TYR A 39 13.68 20.83 18.27
CA TYR A 39 13.46 19.74 17.31
C TYR A 39 14.35 19.88 16.07
N THR A 40 14.43 21.07 15.48
CA THR A 40 15.25 21.30 14.28
C THR A 40 16.71 21.01 14.57
N PHE A 41 17.24 21.51 15.70
CA PHE A 41 18.62 21.28 16.10
C PHE A 41 18.91 19.80 16.34
N LEU A 42 18.02 19.11 17.06
CA LEU A 42 18.16 17.67 17.32
C LEU A 42 18.13 16.86 16.01
N SER A 43 17.22 17.20 15.10
CA SER A 43 17.14 16.57 13.78
C SER A 43 18.39 16.83 12.95
N VAL A 44 18.92 18.05 12.93
CA VAL A 44 20.15 18.38 12.20
C VAL A 44 21.38 17.71 12.82
N LEU A 45 21.38 17.46 14.13
CA LEU A 45 22.47 16.75 14.80
C LEU A 45 22.42 15.23 14.56
N ILE A 46 21.22 14.64 14.56
CA ILE A 46 21.01 13.20 14.39
C ILE A 46 21.02 12.78 12.90
N ALA A 47 20.61 13.65 11.98
CA ALA A 47 20.53 13.32 10.57
C ALA A 47 21.89 12.91 9.95
N PRO A 48 23.02 13.63 10.17
CA PRO A 48 24.33 13.24 9.66
C PRO A 48 24.82 11.86 10.14
N PRO A 49 24.82 11.52 11.45
CA PRO A 49 25.24 10.19 11.88
C PRO A 49 24.30 9.09 11.37
N CYS A 50 22.98 9.32 11.33
CA CYS A 50 22.05 8.38 10.71
C CYS A 50 22.33 8.18 9.21
N ALA A 51 22.60 9.25 8.47
CA ALA A 51 22.93 9.17 7.05
C ALA A 51 24.23 8.41 6.81
N LEU A 52 25.25 8.60 7.65
CA LEU A 52 26.50 7.84 7.59
C LEU A 52 26.27 6.35 7.87
N MET A 53 25.51 6.02 8.91
CA MET A 53 25.18 4.63 9.24
C MET A 53 24.43 3.96 8.08
N LEU A 54 23.41 4.62 7.54
CA LEU A 54 22.65 4.12 6.40
C LEU A 54 23.53 3.95 5.16
N GLY A 55 24.41 4.91 4.87
CA GLY A 55 25.37 4.82 3.77
C GLY A 55 26.28 3.60 3.90
N CYS A 56 26.83 3.35 5.09
CA CYS A 56 27.61 2.14 5.36
C CYS A 56 26.79 0.86 5.17
N CYS A 57 25.55 0.81 5.68
CA CYS A 57 24.67 -0.33 5.49
C CYS A 57 24.38 -0.60 4.00
N PHE A 58 24.10 0.44 3.22
CA PHE A 58 23.88 0.30 1.77
C PHE A 58 25.14 -0.17 1.05
N ALA A 59 26.33 0.27 1.46
CA ALA A 59 27.58 -0.22 0.89
C ALA A 59 27.79 -1.72 1.16
N CYS A 60 27.58 -2.17 2.40
CA CYS A 60 27.64 -3.58 2.76
C CYS A 60 26.61 -4.41 1.98
N GLN A 61 25.37 -3.92 1.88
CA GLN A 61 24.30 -4.58 1.14
C GLN A 61 24.63 -4.70 -0.36
N ALA A 62 25.18 -3.65 -0.96
CA ALA A 62 25.58 -3.68 -2.36
C ALA A 62 26.69 -4.72 -2.61
N PHE A 63 27.66 -4.82 -1.69
CA PHE A 63 28.69 -5.85 -1.74
C PHE A 63 28.07 -7.25 -1.66
N GLU A 64 27.24 -7.53 -0.65
CA GLU A 64 26.57 -8.82 -0.52
C GLU A 64 25.72 -9.16 -1.76
N GLN A 65 25.04 -8.18 -2.35
CA GLN A 65 24.23 -8.41 -3.54
C GLN A 65 25.07 -8.85 -4.76
N ILE A 66 26.22 -8.23 -4.97
CA ILE A 66 27.10 -8.57 -6.09
C ILE A 66 27.73 -9.94 -5.85
N TRP A 67 28.24 -10.19 -4.65
CA TRP A 67 29.05 -11.37 -4.36
C TRP A 67 28.25 -12.61 -3.98
N CYS A 68 27.11 -12.45 -3.30
CA CYS A 68 26.28 -13.57 -2.83
C CYS A 68 24.98 -13.66 -3.63
N THR A 69 24.21 -12.57 -3.77
CA THR A 69 22.91 -12.66 -4.46
C THR A 69 23.04 -13.01 -5.93
N THR A 70 24.04 -12.46 -6.64
CA THR A 70 24.25 -12.77 -8.06
C THR A 70 24.53 -14.26 -8.31
N PRO A 71 25.50 -14.92 -7.64
CA PRO A 71 25.68 -16.36 -7.81
C PRO A 71 24.50 -17.17 -7.27
N CYS A 72 23.88 -16.78 -6.15
CA CYS A 72 22.67 -17.45 -5.66
C CYS A 72 21.55 -17.44 -6.71
N LEU A 73 21.29 -16.31 -7.37
CA LEU A 73 20.30 -16.23 -8.44
C LEU A 73 20.67 -17.09 -9.65
N ARG A 74 21.96 -17.23 -9.98
CA ARG A 74 22.41 -18.17 -11.02
C ARG A 74 22.11 -19.61 -10.62
N CYS A 75 22.41 -20.01 -9.39
CA CYS A 75 22.09 -21.35 -8.86
C CYS A 75 20.58 -21.60 -8.84
N PHE A 76 19.79 -20.63 -8.37
CA PHE A 76 18.32 -20.73 -8.38
C PHE A 76 17.78 -20.88 -9.80
N LYS A 77 18.32 -20.17 -10.79
CA LYS A 77 17.91 -20.35 -12.19
C LYS A 77 18.14 -21.77 -12.68
N ILE A 78 19.28 -22.38 -12.34
CA ILE A 78 19.58 -23.78 -12.69
C ILE A 78 18.58 -24.73 -12.00
N TYR A 79 18.33 -24.51 -10.71
CA TYR A 79 17.38 -25.31 -9.93
C TYR A 79 15.94 -25.18 -10.43
N PHE A 80 15.48 -23.95 -10.74
CA PHE A 80 14.16 -23.74 -11.32
C PHE A 80 14.05 -24.32 -12.72
N ALA A 81 15.13 -24.34 -13.51
CA ALA A 81 15.11 -24.99 -14.81
C ALA A 81 14.88 -26.50 -14.68
N SER A 82 15.55 -27.18 -13.74
CA SER A 82 15.32 -28.61 -13.49
C SER A 82 13.94 -28.88 -12.90
N LEU A 83 13.49 -28.08 -11.93
CA LEU A 83 12.12 -28.15 -11.40
C LEU A 83 11.08 -27.96 -12.50
N ARG A 84 11.28 -27.00 -13.39
CA ARG A 84 10.37 -26.76 -14.52
C ARG A 84 10.22 -28.01 -15.37
N THR A 85 11.32 -28.67 -15.73
CA THR A 85 11.28 -29.90 -16.51
C THR A 85 10.50 -30.99 -15.77
N MET A 86 10.77 -31.19 -14.48
CA MET A 86 10.05 -32.16 -13.66
C MET A 86 8.54 -31.86 -13.59
N VAL A 87 8.18 -30.60 -13.32
CA VAL A 87 6.78 -30.16 -13.26
C VAL A 87 6.10 -30.33 -14.61
N GLN A 88 6.77 -30.00 -15.72
CA GLN A 88 6.24 -30.22 -17.07
C GLN A 88 5.96 -31.70 -17.32
N SER A 89 6.86 -32.60 -16.93
CA SER A 89 6.64 -34.05 -17.04
C SER A 89 5.46 -34.52 -16.18
N CYS A 90 5.34 -34.04 -14.94
CA CYS A 90 4.21 -34.38 -14.08
C CYS A 90 2.88 -33.87 -14.67
N LEU A 91 2.84 -32.63 -15.16
CA LEU A 91 1.65 -32.05 -15.80
C LEU A 91 1.28 -32.79 -17.08
N ALA A 92 2.27 -33.19 -17.90
CA ALA A 92 2.04 -33.99 -19.09
C ALA A 92 1.44 -35.37 -18.76
N ALA A 93 1.86 -35.98 -17.65
CA ALA A 93 1.35 -37.28 -17.23
C ALA A 93 -0.05 -37.22 -16.57
N THR A 94 -0.44 -36.09 -15.99
CA THR A 94 -1.64 -35.99 -15.13
C THR A 94 -2.69 -35.04 -15.67
N VAL A 95 -2.29 -33.80 -15.96
CA VAL A 95 -3.20 -32.71 -16.34
C VAL A 95 -3.60 -32.83 -17.81
N VAL A 96 -2.65 -33.18 -18.69
CA VAL A 96 -2.97 -33.37 -20.12
C VAL A 96 -4.04 -34.45 -20.34
N PRO A 97 -3.89 -35.70 -19.85
CA PRO A 97 -4.91 -36.72 -20.10
C PRO A 97 -6.25 -36.43 -19.39
N THR A 98 -6.24 -35.77 -18.23
CA THR A 98 -7.49 -35.40 -17.54
C THR A 98 -8.24 -34.30 -18.29
N CYS A 99 -7.56 -33.28 -18.77
CA CYS A 99 -8.17 -32.25 -19.63
C CYS A 99 -8.67 -32.84 -20.95
N GLU A 100 -7.92 -33.76 -21.56
CA GLU A 100 -8.33 -34.44 -22.79
C GLU A 100 -9.58 -35.31 -22.57
N ALA A 101 -9.63 -36.07 -21.47
CA ALA A 101 -10.80 -36.86 -21.09
C ALA A 101 -12.04 -35.99 -20.84
N VAL A 102 -11.90 -34.88 -20.11
CA VAL A 102 -12.99 -33.92 -19.88
C VAL A 102 -13.47 -33.31 -21.19
N GLY A 103 -12.55 -32.90 -22.06
CA GLY A 103 -12.87 -32.40 -23.40
C GLY A 103 -13.63 -33.43 -24.24
N HIS A 104 -13.25 -34.70 -24.17
CA HIS A 104 -13.96 -35.80 -24.81
C HIS A 104 -15.39 -35.98 -24.27
N VAL A 105 -15.59 -35.89 -22.96
CA VAL A 105 -16.94 -35.96 -22.36
C VAL A 105 -17.81 -34.79 -22.83
N CYS A 106 -17.29 -33.56 -22.78
CA CYS A 106 -18.02 -32.37 -23.23
C CYS A 106 -18.38 -32.42 -24.72
N ARG A 107 -17.51 -32.97 -25.57
CA ARG A 107 -17.77 -33.12 -27.01
C ARG A 107 -18.85 -34.15 -27.33
N ASN A 108 -18.95 -35.23 -26.54
CA ASN A 108 -19.94 -36.28 -26.75
C ASN A 108 -21.37 -35.82 -26.35
N VAL A 109 -21.52 -34.79 -25.53
CA VAL A 109 -22.82 -34.17 -25.24
C VAL A 109 -23.24 -33.26 -26.40
N ARG A 110 -23.76 -33.87 -27.47
CA ARG A 110 -24.47 -33.15 -28.53
C ARG A 110 -25.83 -32.70 -27.99
N VAL A 111 -25.92 -31.47 -27.51
CA VAL A 111 -27.19 -30.85 -27.13
C VAL A 111 -27.95 -30.54 -28.42
N ASN A 112 -28.92 -31.37 -28.78
CA ASN A 112 -29.91 -31.04 -29.80
C ASN A 112 -30.92 -30.10 -29.15
N MET A 113 -30.74 -28.80 -29.34
CA MET A 113 -31.76 -27.80 -29.02
C MET A 113 -32.91 -27.98 -30.01
N ARG A 114 -33.79 -28.95 -29.75
CA ARG A 114 -35.10 -29.02 -30.40
C ARG A 114 -35.95 -27.96 -29.70
N SER A 115 -36.18 -26.82 -30.37
CA SER A 115 -37.23 -25.90 -29.93
C SER A 115 -38.55 -26.62 -30.10
N ASP A 116 -39.15 -27.07 -29.00
CA ASP A 116 -40.43 -27.77 -29.02
C ASP A 116 -41.49 -26.88 -29.69
N ALA A 117 -42.04 -27.37 -30.81
CA ALA A 117 -43.23 -26.79 -31.42
C ALA A 117 -44.45 -27.19 -30.57
N PRO A 118 -45.43 -26.30 -30.37
CA PRO A 118 -46.52 -26.50 -29.40
C PRO A 118 -47.38 -27.71 -29.78
N ASP A 119 -47.76 -28.48 -28.75
CA ASP A 119 -48.75 -29.56 -28.80
C ASP A 119 -50.03 -29.13 -29.56
N GLU A 120 -50.23 -29.62 -30.78
CA GLU A 120 -51.52 -29.49 -31.47
C GLU A 120 -52.21 -30.86 -31.57
N LYS A 121 -53.37 -30.91 -30.92
CA LYS A 121 -54.15 -32.09 -30.52
C LYS A 121 -55.09 -32.61 -31.59
N ASP A 122 -54.82 -32.42 -32.88
CA ASP A 122 -55.79 -32.75 -33.93
C ASP A 122 -55.34 -33.89 -34.84
N LEU A 123 -55.77 -35.12 -34.53
CA LEU A 123 -56.43 -36.02 -35.50
C LEU A 123 -56.96 -37.29 -34.81
N LEU A 124 -57.82 -37.11 -33.81
CA LEU A 124 -58.87 -38.08 -33.50
C LEU A 124 -60.14 -37.59 -34.20
N ILE A 125 -60.56 -38.20 -35.31
CA ILE A 125 -61.97 -38.35 -35.71
C ILE A 125 -62.07 -39.58 -36.65
N ILE A 126 -62.98 -40.45 -36.23
CA ILE A 126 -63.64 -41.65 -36.83
C ILE A 126 -63.55 -41.80 -38.35
#